data_AF-A0A060BNU2-F1
#
_entry.id   AF-A0A060BNU2-F1
#
_cell.length_a   1.000
_cell.length_b   1.000
_cell.length_c   1.000
_cell.angle_alpha   90.00
_cell.angle_beta   90.00
_cell.angle_gamma   90.00
#
_symmetry.space_group_name_H-M   'P 1'
#
loop_
_entity.id
_entity.type
_entity.pdbx_description
1 polymer ?
#
loop_
_entity_poly.entity_id
_entity_poly.type
_entity_poly.pdbx_seq_one_letter_code
_entity_poly.pdbx_strand_id
1 'polypeptide(L)'
;TSREELQLNEETFWAGGPYNNVKPQDPKNIAEIRRLIFEGKNREADRMVNQLLVSGPHGMSYLNMGSLLLDFPGHENASDYYRDLNIEKAVASTRYQVDGVTYTRTVFTS
;
A
#
# COMPACT_ATOMS: atom_id res chain seq x y z
N THR A 1 2.96 -16.80 -19.95
CA THR A 1 4.19 -16.39 -20.69
C THR A 1 3.89 -15.36 -21.77
N SER A 2 2.81 -15.53 -22.53
CA SER A 2 2.35 -14.59 -23.58
C SER A 2 1.91 -13.21 -23.10
N ARG A 3 1.49 -13.07 -21.84
CA ARG A 3 1.25 -11.77 -21.20
C ARG A 3 2.00 -11.69 -19.88
N GLU A 4 2.72 -10.59 -19.68
CA GLU A 4 3.43 -10.25 -18.45
C GLU A 4 2.77 -9.02 -17.82
N GLU A 5 2.77 -8.98 -16.49
CA GLU A 5 2.25 -7.86 -15.72
C GLU A 5 3.24 -7.42 -14.64
N LEU A 6 3.64 -6.16 -14.69
CA LEU A 6 4.38 -5.50 -13.62
C LEU A 6 3.44 -4.49 -12.96
N GLN A 7 2.84 -4.85 -11.82
CA GLN A 7 2.11 -3.89 -10.99
C GLN A 7 3.11 -2.90 -10.38
N LEU A 8 2.87 -1.61 -10.61
CA LEU A 8 3.76 -0.54 -10.18
C LEU A 8 3.22 0.15 -8.93
N ASN A 9 4.17 0.58 -8.11
CA ASN A 9 3.98 1.37 -6.90
C ASN A 9 5.05 2.46 -6.89
N GLU A 10 4.67 3.64 -6.41
CA GLU A 10 5.59 4.76 -6.14
C GLU A 10 5.30 5.21 -4.70
N GLU A 11 6.35 5.46 -3.91
CA GLU A 11 6.22 5.56 -2.45
C GLU A 11 5.36 6.74 -1.98
N THR A 12 5.24 7.78 -2.81
CA THR A 12 4.49 9.01 -2.52
C THR A 12 3.10 9.04 -3.17
N PHE A 13 2.69 7.97 -3.86
CA PHE A 13 1.36 7.88 -4.47
C PHE A 13 0.27 7.49 -3.45
N TRP A 14 -0.26 8.50 -2.76
CA TRP A 14 -1.31 8.37 -1.75
C TRP A 14 -2.57 9.12 -2.16
N ALA A 15 -3.71 8.70 -1.61
CA ALA A 15 -4.95 9.44 -1.76
C ALA A 15 -4.92 10.77 -0.97
N GLY A 16 -5.83 11.67 -1.31
CA GLY A 16 -6.01 12.93 -0.59
C GLY A 16 -4.92 13.96 -0.88
N GLY A 17 -4.65 14.82 0.09
CA GLY A 17 -3.68 15.90 -0.01
C GLY A 17 -3.40 16.51 1.37
N PRO A 18 -2.65 17.63 1.44
CA PRO A 18 -2.34 18.28 2.71
C PRO A 18 -3.60 18.53 3.54
N TYR A 19 -3.65 17.95 4.74
CA TYR A 19 -4.80 18.00 5.62
C TYR A 19 -4.37 17.93 7.09
N ASN A 20 -5.19 18.49 7.99
CA ASN A 20 -5.01 18.40 9.43
C ASN A 20 -6.33 17.98 10.08
N ASN A 21 -6.31 16.87 10.82
CA ASN A 21 -7.47 16.33 11.53
C ASN A 21 -7.61 16.85 12.98
N VAL A 22 -6.81 17.86 13.36
CA VAL A 22 -6.89 18.49 14.68
C VAL A 22 -8.08 19.45 14.73
N LYS A 23 -9.07 19.13 15.57
CA LYS A 23 -10.12 20.07 15.97
C LYS A 23 -9.56 21.11 16.96
N PRO A 24 -9.87 22.40 16.83
CA PRO A 24 -9.62 23.37 17.89
C PRO A 24 -10.22 22.90 19.22
N GLN A 25 -9.44 22.95 20.31
CA GLN A 25 -9.88 22.51 21.63
C GLN A 25 -9.80 23.62 22.67
N ASP A 26 -10.80 23.67 23.55
CA ASP A 26 -10.71 24.39 24.82
C ASP A 26 -9.94 23.51 25.83
N PRO A 27 -8.85 24.02 26.47
CA PRO A 27 -8.15 23.31 27.53
C PRO A 27 -9.05 22.76 28.65
N LYS A 28 -10.21 23.39 28.90
CA LYS A 28 -11.22 22.90 29.85
C LYS A 28 -11.76 21.52 29.49
N ASN A 29 -11.91 21.21 28.19
CA ASN A 29 -12.37 19.91 27.74
C ASN A 29 -11.37 18.80 28.12
N ILE A 30 -10.06 19.08 27.98
CA ILE A 30 -9.01 18.15 28.37
C ILE A 30 -8.97 17.95 29.89
N ALA A 31 -9.17 19.03 30.67
CA ALA A 31 -9.26 18.95 32.11
C ALA A 31 -10.45 18.07 32.56
N GLU A 32 -11.60 18.22 31.92
CA GLU A 32 -12.80 17.44 32.24
C GLU A 32 -12.65 15.96 31.87
N ILE A 33 -12.08 15.65 30.70
CA ILE A 33 -11.77 14.27 30.30
C ILE A 33 -10.87 13.60 31.36
N ARG A 34 -9.82 14.30 31.82
CA ARG A 34 -8.92 13.79 32.88
C ARG A 34 -9.66 13.56 34.20
N ARG A 35 -10.55 14.48 34.60
CA ARG A 35 -11.37 14.33 35.80
C ARG A 35 -12.23 13.07 35.74
N LEU A 36 -12.93 12.84 34.62
CA LEU A 36 -13.76 11.66 34.42
C LEU A 36 -12.94 10.36 34.52
N ILE A 37 -11.72 10.33 33.99
CA ILE A 37 -10.81 9.17 34.11
C ILE A 37 -10.44 8.91 35.57
N PHE A 38 -10.04 9.95 36.34
CA PHE A 38 -9.67 9.78 37.74
C PHE A 38 -10.85 9.39 38.65
N GLU A 39 -12.08 9.73 38.25
CA GLU A 39 -13.30 9.28 38.92
C GLU A 39 -13.75 7.86 38.51
N GLY A 40 -13.00 7.18 37.64
CA GLY A 40 -13.35 5.85 37.13
C GLY A 40 -14.47 5.85 36.08
N LYS A 41 -14.91 7.02 35.61
CA LYS A 41 -16.00 7.21 34.63
C LYS A 41 -15.50 7.06 33.19
N ASN A 42 -14.82 5.96 32.89
CA ASN A 42 -14.12 5.75 31.61
C ASN A 42 -15.06 5.82 30.38
N ARG A 43 -16.31 5.36 30.48
CA ARG A 43 -17.27 5.43 29.36
C ARG A 43 -17.75 6.85 29.06
N GLU A 44 -17.77 7.74 30.05
CA GLU A 44 -18.10 9.15 29.83
C GLU A 44 -16.90 9.88 29.21
N ALA A 45 -15.69 9.59 29.72
CA ALA A 45 -14.44 10.12 29.15
C ALA A 45 -14.27 9.71 27.68
N ASP A 46 -14.48 8.43 27.34
CA ASP A 46 -14.36 7.91 25.97
C ASP A 46 -15.36 8.59 25.02
N ARG A 47 -16.62 8.76 25.44
CA ARG A 47 -17.62 9.50 24.64
C ARG A 47 -17.19 10.93 24.38
N MET A 48 -16.66 11.61 25.40
CA MET A 48 -16.21 13.00 25.29
C MET A 48 -14.98 13.12 24.37
N VAL A 49 -14.03 12.18 24.44
CA VAL A 49 -12.87 12.10 23.52
C VAL A 49 -13.34 11.94 22.07
N ASN A 50 -14.21 10.96 21.80
CA ASN A 50 -14.70 10.69 20.45
C ASN A 50 -15.46 11.88 19.85
N GLN A 51 -16.24 12.60 20.67
CA GLN A 51 -16.97 13.77 20.21
C GLN A 51 -16.04 14.97 19.91
N LEU A 52 -15.11 15.24 20.83
CA LEU A 52 -14.35 16.49 20.82
C LEU A 52 -13.05 16.39 20.03
N LEU A 53 -12.33 15.27 20.13
CA LEU A 53 -10.95 15.17 19.62
C LEU A 53 -10.87 14.49 18.25
N VAL A 54 -11.76 13.52 17.97
CA VAL A 54 -11.74 12.76 16.72
C VAL A 54 -12.43 13.54 15.61
N SER A 55 -11.77 13.70 14.46
CA SER A 55 -12.33 14.42 13.32
C SER A 55 -11.71 14.00 12.00
N GLY A 56 -12.45 14.26 10.93
CA GLY A 56 -11.94 14.10 9.57
C GLY A 56 -11.52 12.68 9.20
N PRO A 57 -10.77 12.54 8.10
CA PRO A 57 -10.15 11.30 7.69
C PRO A 57 -9.11 10.80 8.70
N HIS A 58 -9.03 9.49 8.88
CA HIS A 58 -8.12 8.81 9.81
C HIS A 58 -6.80 8.42 9.13
N GLY A 59 -6.24 9.34 8.34
CA GLY A 59 -5.18 9.06 7.39
C GLY A 59 -5.73 8.74 6.00
N MET A 60 -4.86 8.85 5.00
CA MET A 60 -5.19 8.57 3.61
C MET A 60 -4.65 7.20 3.20
N SER A 61 -5.33 6.56 2.26
CA SER A 61 -4.90 5.25 1.73
C SER A 61 -3.71 5.40 0.78
N TYR A 62 -2.80 4.44 0.83
CA TYR A 62 -1.81 4.22 -0.23
C TYR A 62 -2.51 3.72 -1.50
N LEU A 63 -2.03 4.12 -2.68
CA LEU A 63 -2.63 3.78 -3.97
C LEU A 63 -1.68 2.95 -4.82
N ASN A 64 -2.24 2.06 -5.66
CA ASN A 64 -1.47 1.44 -6.72
C ASN A 64 -1.29 2.45 -7.88
N MET A 65 -0.11 2.48 -8.49
CA MET A 65 0.14 3.37 -9.63
C MET A 65 -0.42 2.80 -10.95
N GLY A 66 -0.71 1.49 -10.97
CA GLY A 66 -1.27 0.78 -12.10
C GLY A 66 -0.42 -0.44 -12.47
N SER A 67 -0.57 -0.92 -13.70
CA SER A 67 0.17 -2.08 -14.21
C SER A 67 0.77 -1.77 -15.57
N LEU A 68 2.05 -2.11 -15.75
CA LEU A 68 2.68 -2.21 -17.05
C LEU A 68 2.44 -3.62 -17.60
N LEU A 69 1.82 -3.70 -18.77
CA LEU A 69 1.51 -4.95 -19.45
C LEU A 69 2.45 -5.13 -20.63
N LEU A 70 3.03 -6.31 -20.77
CA LEU A 70 3.82 -6.68 -21.93
C LEU A 70 3.17 -7.90 -22.58
N ASP A 71 2.64 -7.71 -23.78
CA ASP A 71 2.03 -8.76 -24.58
C ASP A 71 3.01 -9.30 -25.62
N PHE A 72 3.08 -10.61 -25.73
CA PHE A 72 3.95 -11.38 -26.62
C PHE A 72 3.08 -12.34 -27.44
N PRO A 73 2.45 -11.86 -28.53
CA PRO A 73 1.65 -12.71 -29.40
C PRO A 73 2.48 -13.86 -29.97
N GLY A 74 1.92 -15.07 -30.01
CA GLY A 74 2.61 -16.28 -30.46
C GLY A 74 3.35 -17.03 -29.35
N HIS A 75 3.31 -16.55 -28.11
CA HIS A 75 3.96 -17.19 -26.95
C HIS A 75 2.99 -17.99 -26.06
N GLU A 76 1.84 -18.40 -26.61
CA GLU A 76 0.77 -19.08 -25.87
C GLU A 76 1.17 -20.50 -25.44
N ASN A 77 2.00 -21.17 -26.24
CA ASN A 77 2.43 -22.56 -26.02
C ASN A 77 3.88 -22.64 -25.50
N ALA A 78 4.14 -22.03 -24.36
CA ALA A 78 5.49 -22.05 -23.78
C ALA A 78 5.81 -23.34 -23.02
N SER A 79 7.05 -23.81 -23.13
CA SER A 79 7.61 -24.94 -22.36
C SER A 79 8.79 -24.48 -21.48
N ASP A 80 9.32 -25.40 -20.66
CA ASP A 80 10.51 -25.19 -19.82
C ASP A 80 10.48 -23.90 -18.97
N TYR A 81 9.29 -23.59 -18.44
CA TYR A 81 9.07 -22.39 -17.65
C TYR A 81 9.79 -22.46 -16.30
N TYR A 82 10.51 -21.40 -15.98
CA TYR A 82 11.16 -21.17 -14.70
C TYR A 82 11.04 -19.70 -14.32
N ARG A 83 10.79 -19.40 -13.05
CA ARG A 83 10.85 -18.04 -12.52
C ARG A 83 11.46 -18.04 -11.12
N ASP A 84 12.21 -16.99 -10.80
CA ASP A 84 12.73 -16.77 -9.47
C ASP A 84 12.81 -15.29 -9.09
N LEU A 85 13.11 -15.09 -7.81
CA LEU A 85 13.60 -13.84 -7.27
C LEU A 85 14.93 -14.15 -6.59
N ASN A 86 16.02 -13.67 -7.18
CA ASN A 86 17.33 -13.77 -6.60
C ASN A 86 17.51 -12.67 -5.55
N ILE A 87 17.38 -13.04 -4.27
CA ILE A 87 17.50 -12.12 -3.13
C ILE A 87 18.93 -11.58 -2.97
N GLU A 88 19.95 -12.35 -3.35
CA GLU A 88 21.36 -11.91 -3.28
C GLU A 88 21.64 -10.78 -4.27
N LYS A 89 20.94 -10.77 -5.42
CA LYS A 89 21.15 -9.80 -6.50
C LYS A 89 20.03 -8.76 -6.64
N ALA A 90 18.94 -8.88 -5.87
CA ALA A 90 17.72 -8.09 -6.01
C ALA A 90 17.13 -8.09 -7.44
N VAL A 91 17.14 -9.27 -8.08
CA VAL A 91 16.71 -9.44 -9.48
C VAL A 91 15.61 -10.50 -9.57
N ALA A 92 14.49 -10.17 -10.20
CA ALA A 92 13.49 -11.14 -10.62
C ALA A 92 13.80 -11.64 -12.04
N SER A 93 13.75 -12.94 -12.27
CA SER A 93 13.97 -13.55 -13.59
C SER A 93 12.84 -14.48 -13.99
N THR A 94 12.48 -14.44 -15.28
CA THR A 94 11.53 -15.37 -15.91
C THR A 94 12.15 -15.96 -17.16
N ARG A 95 12.18 -17.28 -17.31
CA ARG A 95 12.71 -18.01 -18.46
C ARG A 95 11.71 -19.03 -18.97
N TYR A 96 11.59 -19.18 -20.29
CA TYR A 96 10.76 -20.20 -20.93
C TYR A 96 11.19 -20.41 -22.38
N GLN A 97 10.65 -21.43 -23.05
CA GLN A 97 10.84 -21.68 -24.48
C GLN A 97 9.54 -21.56 -25.27
N VAL A 98 9.63 -21.12 -26.52
CA VAL A 98 8.56 -21.17 -27.53
C VAL A 98 9.21 -21.61 -28.84
N ASP A 99 8.67 -22.65 -29.49
CA ASP A 99 9.20 -23.20 -30.75
C ASP A 99 10.72 -23.46 -30.75
N GLY A 100 11.24 -23.94 -29.62
CA GLY A 100 12.67 -24.23 -29.42
C GLY A 100 13.55 -22.99 -29.14
N VAL A 101 12.99 -21.77 -29.14
CA VAL A 101 13.69 -20.53 -28.81
C VAL A 101 13.52 -20.24 -27.32
N THR A 102 14.63 -20.00 -26.61
CA THR A 102 14.60 -19.61 -25.19
C THR A 102 14.46 -18.10 -25.02
N TYR A 103 13.47 -17.68 -24.24
CA TYR A 103 13.25 -16.30 -23.82
C TYR A 103 13.62 -16.14 -22.35
N THR A 104 14.31 -15.04 -22.03
CA THR A 104 14.66 -14.68 -20.64
C THR A 104 14.31 -13.22 -20.40
N ARG A 105 13.65 -12.94 -19.28
CA ARG A 105 13.35 -11.59 -18.78
C ARG A 105 14.06 -11.40 -17.45
N THR A 106 14.66 -10.23 -17.27
CA THR A 106 15.34 -9.81 -16.04
C THR A 106 14.74 -8.46 -15.63
N VAL A 107 14.24 -8.38 -14.41
CA VAL A 107 13.59 -7.17 -13.87
C VAL A 107 14.22 -6.79 -12.54
N PHE A 108 14.55 -5.51 -12.39
CA PHE A 108 15.03 -4.90 -11.15
C PHE A 108 14.63 -3.41 -11.11
N THR A 109 14.65 -2.83 -9.93
CA THR A 109 14.48 -1.39 -9.71
C THR A 109 15.84 -0.84 -9.28
N SER A 110 16.36 0.14 -10.02
CA SER A 110 17.71 0.70 -9.86
C SER A 110 17.77 1.86 -8.88
#